data_AF-A0AAD9YKV7-F1
#
_entry.id   AF-A0AAD9YKV7-F1
#
_cell.length_a   1.000
_cell.length_b   1.000
_cell.length_c   1.000
_cell.angle_alpha   90.00
_cell.angle_beta   90.00
_cell.angle_gamma   90.00
#
_symmetry.space_group_name_H-M   'P 1'
#
loop_
_entity.id
_entity.type
_entity.pdbx_description
1 polymer ?
#
loop_
_entity_poly.entity_id
_entity_poly.type
_entity_poly.pdbx_seq_one_letter_code
_entity_poly.pdbx_strand_id
1 'polypeptide(L)'
;MPAVTLDNNSGLEQANLHTLNFRSLVNKNETSLSTLLSACENHGFFYLDLRDWDSGSMLKNYESAGQIMKQWFNQPLEEKLRTETISDAHGYKPPGVQSGVKENTRDGFEALRISRVHLLNHSHLPGVVAENFDLFKTFQLSAHFVLKTLLARLSDACGVEGKERFEEYHPDDIPSKSTLFFLHHPVSDALQDKTARGHNAHTDVGSFTLLFNEQPGLQVVSPTTNDWEYVAPKPGHAIINVADTLRFMSKRRFRSAMHRVLPHGNKMSQDRYSTAYFLRAGDSVVFQGINGQSVTAEEWFLSKYQSFNKTLQEQRLDSVATGGMERDLGVAI
;
A
#
# COMPACT_ATOMS: atom_id res chain seq x y z
N MET A 1 14.28 1.77 17.24
CA MET A 1 13.74 0.90 18.32
C MET A 1 14.08 -0.55 18.00
N PRO A 2 14.26 -1.45 19.00
CA PRO A 2 14.51 -2.86 18.71
C PRO A 2 13.33 -3.46 17.93
N ALA A 3 13.61 -4.39 17.02
CA ALA A 3 12.58 -5.12 16.29
C ALA A 3 11.66 -5.83 17.29
N VAL A 4 10.34 -5.71 17.09
CA VAL A 4 9.39 -6.61 17.76
C VAL A 4 9.62 -7.99 17.15
N THR A 5 10.40 -8.83 17.82
CA THR A 5 10.54 -10.24 17.46
C THR A 5 9.16 -10.86 17.60
N LEU A 6 8.59 -11.32 16.49
CA LEU A 6 7.37 -12.12 16.55
C LEU A 6 7.65 -13.35 17.41
N ASP A 7 6.72 -13.68 18.29
CA ASP A 7 6.84 -14.87 19.13
C ASP A 7 6.70 -16.10 18.23
N ASN A 8 7.84 -16.71 17.89
CA ASN A 8 7.93 -17.92 17.05
C ASN A 8 7.20 -19.13 17.68
N ASN A 9 6.79 -19.05 18.96
CA ASN A 9 5.99 -20.06 19.64
C ASN A 9 4.47 -19.87 19.52
N SER A 10 4.00 -18.88 18.76
CA SER A 10 2.56 -18.59 18.62
C SER A 10 1.80 -19.54 17.70
N GLY A 11 2.50 -20.40 16.93
CA GLY A 11 1.88 -21.31 15.96
C GLY A 11 1.24 -20.60 14.75
N LEU A 12 1.50 -19.30 14.57
CA LEU A 12 1.00 -18.51 13.45
C LEU A 12 1.97 -18.62 12.27
N GLU A 13 1.45 -18.94 11.09
CA GLU A 13 2.26 -19.07 9.88
C GLU A 13 2.82 -17.71 9.43
N GLN A 14 4.10 -17.70 9.07
CA GLN A 14 4.83 -16.51 8.67
C GLN A 14 5.22 -16.58 7.19
N ALA A 15 4.98 -15.50 6.46
CA ALA A 15 5.25 -15.43 5.04
C ALA A 15 6.76 -15.43 4.74
N ASN A 16 7.19 -16.40 3.92
CA ASN A 16 8.57 -16.48 3.45
C ASN A 16 8.76 -15.68 2.15
N LEU A 17 8.82 -14.35 2.29
CA LEU A 17 8.94 -13.45 1.14
C LEU A 17 10.40 -13.23 0.72
N HIS A 18 10.63 -13.14 -0.59
CA HIS A 18 11.92 -12.71 -1.14
C HIS A 18 12.34 -11.34 -0.58
N THR A 19 13.65 -11.15 -0.43
CA THR A 19 14.23 -9.86 -0.06
C THR A 19 15.16 -9.41 -1.18
N LEU A 20 14.88 -8.27 -1.79
CA LEU A 20 15.68 -7.68 -2.85
C LEU A 20 16.44 -6.46 -2.34
N ASN A 21 17.71 -6.32 -2.72
CA ASN A 21 18.48 -5.11 -2.44
C ASN A 21 18.20 -4.05 -3.51
N PHE A 22 17.79 -2.85 -3.11
CA PHE A 22 17.41 -1.81 -4.05
C PHE A 22 18.61 -1.30 -4.88
N ARG A 23 19.80 -1.19 -4.29
CA ARG A 23 21.01 -0.78 -5.01
C ARG A 23 21.38 -1.76 -6.13
N SER A 24 21.23 -3.07 -5.90
CA SER A 24 21.41 -4.08 -6.94
C SER A 24 20.42 -3.95 -8.10
N LEU A 25 19.17 -3.58 -7.82
CA LEU A 25 18.16 -3.28 -8.85
C LEU A 25 18.50 -2.00 -9.63
N VAL A 26 18.98 -0.96 -8.97
CA VAL A 26 19.48 0.25 -9.66
C VAL A 26 20.62 -0.10 -10.62
N ASN A 27 21.55 -0.95 -10.16
CA ASN A 27 22.69 -1.43 -10.94
C ASN A 27 22.33 -2.51 -11.98
N LYS A 28 21.05 -2.82 -12.19
CA LYS A 28 20.57 -3.83 -13.15
C LYS A 28 21.22 -5.21 -12.97
N ASN A 29 21.52 -5.61 -11.74
CA ASN A 29 22.06 -6.93 -11.46
C ASN A 29 21.09 -8.04 -11.92
N GLU A 30 21.54 -8.92 -12.82
CA GLU A 30 20.68 -9.93 -13.49
C GLU A 30 19.95 -10.84 -12.51
N THR A 31 20.62 -11.35 -11.47
CA THR A 31 20.00 -12.19 -10.44
C THR A 31 18.88 -11.44 -9.71
N SER A 32 19.10 -10.16 -9.41
CA SER A 32 18.09 -9.31 -8.76
C SER A 32 16.89 -9.05 -9.68
N LEU A 33 17.11 -8.88 -10.99
CA LEU A 33 16.03 -8.72 -11.97
C LEU A 33 15.18 -10.00 -12.10
N SER A 34 15.84 -11.16 -12.17
CA SER A 34 15.15 -12.45 -12.20
C SER A 34 14.35 -12.70 -10.92
N THR A 35 14.91 -12.34 -9.76
CA THR A 35 14.22 -12.44 -8.47
C THR A 35 13.03 -11.48 -8.40
N LEU A 36 13.16 -10.25 -8.92
CA LEU A 36 12.08 -9.26 -8.95
C LEU A 36 10.91 -9.78 -9.79
N LEU A 37 11.23 -10.28 -10.99
CA LEU A 37 10.25 -10.84 -11.91
C LEU A 37 9.50 -12.01 -11.25
N SER A 38 10.23 -12.98 -10.69
CA SER A 38 9.66 -14.13 -9.99
C SER A 38 8.79 -13.71 -8.80
N ALA A 39 9.23 -12.73 -8.00
CA ALA A 39 8.45 -12.23 -6.88
C ALA A 39 7.11 -11.62 -7.33
N CYS A 40 7.12 -10.84 -8.43
CA CYS A 40 5.92 -10.24 -9.00
C CYS A 40 4.96 -11.26 -9.65
N GLU A 41 5.49 -12.31 -10.29
CA GLU A 41 4.70 -13.37 -10.93
C GLU A 41 4.07 -14.33 -9.91
N ASN A 42 4.83 -14.69 -8.87
CA ASN A 42 4.44 -15.77 -7.97
C ASN A 42 3.73 -15.28 -6.71
N HIS A 43 4.21 -14.19 -6.08
CA HIS A 43 3.68 -13.73 -4.78
C HIS A 43 2.96 -12.38 -4.88
N GLY A 44 3.42 -11.48 -5.74
CA GLY A 44 2.99 -10.08 -5.74
C GLY A 44 3.47 -9.29 -4.51
N PHE A 45 4.23 -9.91 -3.60
CA PHE A 45 4.78 -9.34 -2.37
C PHE A 45 6.26 -9.67 -2.22
N PHE A 46 7.06 -8.70 -1.77
CA PHE A 46 8.47 -8.91 -1.41
C PHE A 46 8.98 -7.82 -0.46
N TYR A 47 10.07 -8.10 0.24
CA TYR A 47 10.83 -7.07 0.95
C TYR A 47 11.81 -6.39 0.00
N LEU A 48 11.97 -5.08 0.18
CA LEU A 48 12.99 -4.28 -0.46
C LEU A 48 13.93 -3.70 0.60
N ASP A 49 15.18 -4.16 0.60
CA ASP A 49 16.24 -3.63 1.46
C ASP A 49 16.70 -2.26 0.94
N LEU A 50 16.56 -1.26 1.80
CA LEU A 50 16.88 0.14 1.53
C LEU A 50 18.04 0.64 2.41
N ARG A 51 18.67 -0.22 3.21
CA ARG A 51 19.68 0.18 4.21
C ARG A 51 20.93 0.80 3.58
N ASP A 52 21.30 0.36 2.38
CA ASP A 52 22.44 0.87 1.62
C ASP A 52 22.03 1.85 0.52
N TRP A 53 20.76 2.28 0.48
CA TRP A 53 20.26 3.24 -0.50
C TRP A 53 20.33 4.67 0.03
N ASP A 54 20.70 5.62 -0.85
CA ASP A 54 20.65 7.06 -0.59
C ASP A 54 21.30 7.51 0.74
N SER A 55 22.40 6.86 1.13
CA SER A 55 23.09 7.09 2.41
C SER A 55 22.17 7.00 3.65
N GLY A 56 21.10 6.21 3.54
CA GLY A 56 20.06 6.05 4.55
C GLY A 56 19.09 7.24 4.68
N SER A 57 19.18 8.25 3.82
CA SER A 57 18.35 9.47 3.85
C SER A 57 16.86 9.15 3.77
N MET A 58 16.45 8.28 2.84
CA MET A 58 15.05 7.86 2.72
C MET A 58 14.50 7.25 4.02
N LEU A 59 15.26 6.39 4.70
CA LEU A 59 14.85 5.77 5.95
C LEU A 59 14.78 6.80 7.09
N LYS A 60 15.73 7.73 7.16
CA LYS A 60 15.69 8.85 8.12
C LYS A 60 14.46 9.74 7.90
N ASN A 61 14.12 10.04 6.65
CA ASN A 61 12.95 10.83 6.30
C ASN A 61 11.64 10.10 6.65
N TYR A 62 11.57 8.78 6.39
CA TYR A 62 10.47 7.93 6.85
C TYR A 62 10.30 8.00 8.37
N GLU A 63 11.38 7.80 9.13
CA GLU A 63 11.34 7.83 10.60
C GLU A 63 10.89 9.20 11.13
N SER A 64 11.42 10.28 10.57
CA SER A 64 11.08 11.66 10.95
C SER A 64 9.62 11.99 10.64
N ALA A 65 9.16 11.66 9.44
CA ALA A 65 7.75 11.87 9.04
C ALA A 65 6.81 11.01 9.89
N GLY A 66 7.21 9.77 10.20
CA GLY A 66 6.45 8.87 11.08
C GLY A 66 6.30 9.43 12.49
N GLN A 67 7.33 10.07 13.06
CA GLN A 67 7.24 10.72 14.37
C GLN A 67 6.28 11.91 14.38
N ILE A 68 6.36 12.78 13.36
CA ILE A 68 5.44 13.92 13.19
C ILE A 68 4.01 13.42 13.06
N MET A 69 3.79 12.38 12.25
CA MET A 69 2.46 11.83 12.03
C MET A 69 1.90 11.11 13.26
N LYS A 70 2.73 10.43 14.06
CA LYS A 70 2.32 9.89 15.37
C LYS A 70 1.80 11.01 16.29
N GLN A 71 2.48 12.15 16.33
CA GLN A 71 2.03 13.31 17.11
C GLN A 71 0.72 13.90 16.57
N TRP A 72 0.60 13.98 15.24
CA TRP A 72 -0.60 14.48 14.58
C TRP A 72 -1.83 13.59 14.83
N PHE A 73 -1.68 12.26 14.75
CA PHE A 73 -2.78 11.33 15.04
C PHE A 73 -3.26 11.37 16.50
N ASN A 74 -2.38 11.76 17.43
CA ASN A 74 -2.73 11.93 18.84
C ASN A 74 -3.57 13.19 19.15
N GLN A 75 -3.80 14.05 18.16
CA GLN A 75 -4.69 15.21 18.34
C GLN A 75 -6.16 14.77 18.50
N PRO A 76 -7.00 15.60 19.15
CA PRO A 76 -8.45 15.37 19.20
C PRO A 76 -9.05 15.18 17.82
N LEU A 77 -10.11 14.37 17.72
CA LEU A 77 -10.77 14.09 16.44
C LEU A 77 -11.25 15.38 15.76
N GLU A 78 -11.77 16.33 16.52
CA GLU A 78 -12.26 17.62 16.04
C GLU A 78 -11.17 18.44 15.34
N GLU A 79 -9.93 18.39 15.84
CA GLU A 79 -8.79 19.07 15.20
C GLU A 79 -8.41 18.37 13.89
N LYS A 80 -8.35 17.04 13.88
CA LYS A 80 -8.05 16.27 12.67
C LYS A 80 -9.10 16.48 11.58
N LEU A 81 -10.39 16.57 11.96
CA LEU A 81 -11.51 16.83 11.05
C LEU A 81 -11.49 18.22 10.40
N ARG A 82 -10.70 19.18 10.91
CA ARG A 82 -10.48 20.47 10.23
C ARG A 82 -9.57 20.36 9.01
N THR A 83 -8.88 19.23 8.84
CA THR A 83 -8.05 18.98 7.67
C THR A 83 -8.92 18.91 6.43
N GLU A 84 -8.59 19.72 5.43
CA GLU A 84 -9.28 19.69 4.14
C GLU A 84 -9.18 18.31 3.50
N THR A 85 -10.31 17.79 3.03
CA THR A 85 -10.43 16.51 2.31
C THR A 85 -11.16 16.75 1.00
N ILE A 86 -10.42 16.70 -0.10
CA ILE A 86 -10.96 17.03 -1.44
C ILE A 86 -11.23 15.78 -2.30
N SER A 87 -10.68 14.62 -1.95
CA SER A 87 -10.86 13.37 -2.70
C SER A 87 -10.47 12.12 -1.90
N ASP A 88 -10.71 10.95 -2.46
CA ASP A 88 -10.27 9.68 -1.87
C ASP A 88 -8.74 9.46 -1.86
N ALA A 89 -7.99 10.31 -2.56
CA ALA A 89 -6.53 10.31 -2.58
C ALA A 89 -5.93 11.47 -1.76
N HIS A 90 -6.72 12.23 -1.01
CA HIS A 90 -6.25 13.42 -0.29
C HIS A 90 -7.05 13.68 0.99
N GLY A 91 -6.38 14.19 2.02
CA GLY A 91 -7.01 14.65 3.25
C GLY A 91 -7.18 13.56 4.29
N TYR A 92 -7.90 13.92 5.35
CA TYR A 92 -8.11 13.06 6.50
C TYR A 92 -9.34 12.17 6.32
N LYS A 93 -9.15 10.88 6.62
CA LYS A 93 -10.20 9.87 6.70
C LYS A 93 -10.31 9.42 8.17
N PRO A 94 -11.42 9.74 8.87
CA PRO A 94 -11.64 9.25 10.23
C PRO A 94 -11.95 7.74 10.25
N PRO A 95 -11.93 7.10 11.44
CA PRO A 95 -12.44 5.74 11.60
C PRO A 95 -13.92 5.65 11.23
N GLY A 96 -14.38 4.47 10.86
CA GLY A 96 -15.80 4.20 10.65
C GLY A 96 -16.33 4.48 9.24
N VAL A 97 -15.48 4.87 8.29
CA VAL A 97 -15.90 5.28 6.93
C VAL A 97 -16.07 4.07 6.01
N GLN A 98 -15.11 3.15 6.00
CA GLN A 98 -15.09 1.96 5.15
C GLN A 98 -15.62 0.75 5.92
N SER A 99 -15.85 -0.38 5.23
CA SER A 99 -16.24 -1.62 5.91
C SER A 99 -15.12 -2.17 6.80
N GLY A 100 -15.51 -2.76 7.92
CA GLY A 100 -14.60 -3.42 8.87
C GLY A 100 -14.51 -4.92 8.64
N VAL A 101 -13.61 -5.60 9.37
CA VAL A 101 -13.20 -7.01 9.12
C VAL A 101 -14.26 -8.04 9.48
N LYS A 102 -15.37 -7.60 10.07
CA LYS A 102 -16.53 -8.42 10.42
C LYS A 102 -17.78 -7.87 9.75
N GLU A 103 -18.72 -8.74 9.46
CA GLU A 103 -20.02 -8.33 8.93
C GLU A 103 -20.68 -7.27 9.82
N ASN A 104 -21.32 -6.30 9.17
CA ASN A 104 -22.00 -5.17 9.82
C ASN A 104 -21.09 -4.30 10.71
N THR A 105 -19.77 -4.38 10.58
CA THR A 105 -18.82 -3.47 11.24
C THR A 105 -18.22 -2.48 10.25
N ARG A 106 -17.76 -1.35 10.76
CA ARG A 106 -16.94 -0.39 10.03
C ARG A 106 -15.47 -0.54 10.39
N ASP A 107 -14.58 0.00 9.58
CA ASP A 107 -13.15 -0.04 9.86
C ASP A 107 -12.82 0.80 11.11
N GLY A 108 -11.83 0.36 11.89
CA GLY A 108 -11.37 1.07 13.09
C GLY A 108 -10.17 1.99 12.89
N PHE A 109 -9.68 2.19 11.66
CA PHE A 109 -8.43 2.92 11.42
C PHE A 109 -8.69 4.32 10.87
N GLU A 110 -7.79 5.23 11.18
CA GLU A 110 -7.77 6.56 10.59
C GLU A 110 -6.58 6.72 9.65
N ALA A 111 -6.67 7.67 8.72
CA ALA A 111 -5.59 7.92 7.77
C ALA A 111 -5.48 9.38 7.33
N LEU A 112 -4.26 9.83 7.08
CA LEU A 112 -3.99 11.08 6.36
C LEU A 112 -3.38 10.76 4.99
N ARG A 113 -4.05 11.24 3.94
CA ARG A 113 -3.64 11.11 2.54
C ARG A 113 -3.00 12.41 2.05
N ILE A 114 -1.81 12.32 1.50
CA ILE A 114 -1.06 13.44 0.93
C ILE A 114 -0.87 13.15 -0.56
N SER A 115 -1.78 13.71 -1.37
CA SER A 115 -1.72 13.60 -2.82
C SER A 115 -0.41 14.16 -3.37
N ARG A 116 0.22 13.41 -4.26
CA ARG A 116 1.46 13.82 -4.93
C ARG A 116 1.29 15.14 -5.68
N VAL A 117 0.19 15.29 -6.43
CA VAL A 117 -0.09 16.50 -7.23
C VAL A 117 -0.15 17.72 -6.32
N HIS A 118 -0.88 17.62 -5.22
CA HIS A 118 -1.05 18.72 -4.26
C HIS A 118 0.25 19.06 -3.54
N LEU A 119 1.03 18.03 -3.15
CA LEU A 119 2.34 18.20 -2.54
C LEU A 119 3.32 18.93 -3.46
N LEU A 120 3.41 18.54 -4.74
CA LEU A 120 4.34 19.19 -5.66
C LEU A 120 3.92 20.61 -6.05
N ASN A 121 2.61 20.86 -6.12
CA ASN A 121 2.06 22.17 -6.49
C ASN A 121 1.89 23.13 -5.31
N HIS A 122 2.28 22.75 -4.09
CA HIS A 122 2.07 23.58 -2.89
C HIS A 122 0.60 23.99 -2.68
N SER A 123 -0.33 23.09 -2.97
CA SER A 123 -1.77 23.37 -2.93
C SER A 123 -2.49 22.41 -1.99
N HIS A 124 -3.54 22.87 -1.30
CA HIS A 124 -4.38 22.04 -0.42
C HIS A 124 -3.58 21.19 0.58
N LEU A 125 -2.49 21.71 1.14
CA LEU A 125 -1.65 20.94 2.06
C LEU A 125 -2.30 20.90 3.45
N PRO A 126 -2.42 19.74 4.10
CA PRO A 126 -2.70 19.68 5.54
C PRO A 126 -1.68 20.53 6.30
N GLY A 127 -2.10 21.23 7.35
CA GLY A 127 -1.22 22.15 8.10
C GLY A 127 0.10 21.51 8.55
N VAL A 128 0.03 20.29 9.10
CA VAL A 128 1.21 19.50 9.52
C VAL A 128 2.19 19.23 8.38
N VAL A 129 1.68 19.08 7.15
CA VAL A 129 2.49 18.84 5.95
C VAL A 129 3.10 20.15 5.46
N ALA A 130 2.33 21.25 5.48
CA ALA A 130 2.83 22.57 5.10
C ALA A 130 3.96 23.06 6.02
N GLU A 131 3.83 22.83 7.33
CA GLU A 131 4.85 23.18 8.33
C GLU A 131 6.14 22.36 8.20
N ASN A 132 6.05 21.15 7.64
CA ASN A 132 7.16 20.21 7.49
C ASN A 132 7.41 19.87 6.01
N PHE A 133 7.17 20.84 5.13
CA PHE A 133 7.04 20.62 3.69
C PHE A 133 8.21 19.86 3.06
N ASP A 134 9.44 20.33 3.29
CA ASP A 134 10.64 19.76 2.66
C ASP A 134 10.84 18.29 3.02
N LEU A 135 10.51 17.92 4.26
CA LEU A 135 10.60 16.53 4.71
C LEU A 135 9.60 15.63 3.97
N PHE A 136 8.32 16.02 3.96
CA PHE A 136 7.28 15.23 3.30
C PHE A 136 7.49 15.16 1.78
N LYS A 137 7.88 16.26 1.15
CA LYS A 137 8.24 16.30 -0.27
C LYS A 137 9.43 15.40 -0.57
N THR A 138 10.52 15.53 0.16
CA THR A 138 11.73 14.72 -0.08
C THR A 138 11.42 13.23 0.09
N PHE A 139 10.71 12.87 1.16
CA PHE A 139 10.33 11.48 1.39
C PHE A 139 9.43 10.93 0.27
N GLN A 140 8.43 11.69 -0.15
CA GLN A 140 7.52 11.31 -1.23
C GLN A 140 8.28 11.13 -2.55
N LEU A 141 9.19 12.04 -2.89
CA LEU A 141 10.02 11.96 -4.09
C LEU A 141 10.92 10.70 -4.06
N SER A 142 11.54 10.38 -2.93
CA SER A 142 12.32 9.16 -2.76
C SER A 142 11.48 7.90 -2.96
N ALA A 143 10.30 7.82 -2.32
CA ALA A 143 9.40 6.67 -2.47
C ALA A 143 8.91 6.50 -3.92
N HIS A 144 8.60 7.61 -4.59
CA HIS A 144 8.20 7.62 -5.99
C HIS A 144 9.32 7.16 -6.92
N PHE A 145 10.55 7.64 -6.71
CA PHE A 145 11.72 7.21 -7.46
C PHE A 145 11.98 5.70 -7.30
N VAL A 146 11.89 5.18 -6.08
CA VAL A 146 12.04 3.75 -5.80
C VAL A 146 11.05 2.93 -6.63
N LEU A 147 9.76 3.25 -6.54
CA LEU A 147 8.74 2.48 -7.24
C LEU A 147 8.80 2.63 -8.78
N LYS A 148 9.10 3.82 -9.31
CA LYS A 148 9.33 4.00 -10.76
C LYS A 148 10.55 3.21 -11.24
N THR A 149 11.61 3.12 -10.41
CA THR A 149 12.78 2.28 -10.71
C THR A 149 12.39 0.80 -10.78
N LEU A 150 11.55 0.31 -9.87
CA LEU A 150 11.05 -1.06 -9.92
C LEU A 150 10.26 -1.35 -11.21
N LEU A 151 9.41 -0.42 -11.65
CA LEU A 151 8.71 -0.55 -12.94
C LEU A 151 9.69 -0.64 -14.11
N ALA A 152 10.68 0.25 -14.16
CA ALA A 152 11.72 0.21 -15.20
C ALA A 152 12.51 -1.10 -15.19
N ARG A 153 12.76 -1.68 -14.01
CA ARG A 153 13.43 -2.97 -13.87
C ARG A 153 12.55 -4.16 -14.27
N LEU A 154 11.24 -4.09 -14.05
CA LEU A 154 10.31 -5.07 -14.60
C LEU A 154 10.23 -4.97 -16.13
N SER A 155 10.21 -3.75 -16.69
CA SER A 155 10.27 -3.55 -18.14
C SER A 155 11.53 -4.19 -18.73
N ASP A 156 12.69 -3.96 -18.10
CA ASP A 156 13.96 -4.57 -18.52
C ASP A 156 13.91 -6.11 -18.41
N ALA A 157 13.43 -6.66 -17.29
CA ALA A 157 13.34 -8.12 -17.09
C ALA A 157 12.34 -8.81 -18.02
N CYS A 158 11.29 -8.11 -18.45
CA CYS A 158 10.30 -8.63 -19.39
C CYS A 158 10.66 -8.39 -20.87
N GLY A 159 11.75 -7.66 -21.16
CA GLY A 159 12.11 -7.28 -22.53
C GLY A 159 11.10 -6.32 -23.17
N VAL A 160 10.45 -5.47 -22.37
CA VAL A 160 9.47 -4.49 -22.85
C VAL A 160 10.19 -3.21 -23.28
N GLU A 161 9.85 -2.71 -24.46
CA GLU A 161 10.53 -1.58 -25.10
C GLU A 161 9.56 -0.44 -25.46
N GLY A 162 10.10 0.75 -25.69
CA GLY A 162 9.35 1.92 -26.14
C GLY A 162 8.21 2.33 -25.20
N LYS A 163 7.07 2.71 -25.77
CA LYS A 163 5.89 3.23 -25.05
C LYS A 163 5.16 2.17 -24.23
N GLU A 164 5.46 0.89 -24.43
CA GLU A 164 4.83 -0.20 -23.69
C GLU A 164 5.49 -0.46 -22.33
N ARG A 165 6.63 0.17 -22.05
CA ARG A 165 7.34 0.06 -20.78
C ARG A 165 6.48 0.52 -19.61
N PHE A 166 6.49 -0.22 -18.51
CA PHE A 166 5.57 0.00 -17.38
C PHE A 166 5.70 1.38 -16.73
N GLU A 167 6.91 1.94 -16.68
CA GLU A 167 7.18 3.27 -16.14
C GLU A 167 6.63 4.41 -17.02
N GLU A 168 6.43 4.19 -18.33
CA GLU A 168 5.91 5.20 -19.27
C GLU A 168 4.43 5.53 -19.00
N TYR A 169 3.72 4.64 -18.31
CA TYR A 169 2.35 4.88 -17.84
C TYR A 169 2.29 5.72 -16.55
N HIS A 170 3.43 6.17 -16.04
CA HIS A 170 3.57 6.96 -14.82
C HIS A 170 4.33 8.28 -15.08
N PRO A 171 3.92 9.08 -16.08
CA PRO A 171 4.58 10.33 -16.38
C PRO A 171 4.34 11.36 -15.27
N ASP A 172 5.33 12.21 -15.02
CA ASP A 172 5.30 13.14 -13.89
C ASP A 172 4.47 14.42 -14.17
N ASP A 173 4.13 14.66 -15.43
CA ASP A 173 3.43 15.83 -15.96
C ASP A 173 1.92 15.59 -16.20
N ILE A 174 1.42 14.37 -15.99
CA ILE A 174 0.00 14.03 -16.07
C ILE A 174 -0.54 13.76 -14.66
N PRO A 175 -1.77 14.20 -14.33
CA PRO A 175 -2.42 13.84 -13.08
C PRO A 175 -2.45 12.33 -12.84
N SER A 176 -2.14 11.93 -11.62
CA SER A 176 -2.38 10.58 -11.12
C SER A 176 -2.92 10.68 -9.69
N LYS A 177 -3.65 9.65 -9.25
CA LYS A 177 -4.02 9.52 -7.84
C LYS A 177 -2.88 9.06 -6.93
N SER A 178 -1.61 9.12 -7.35
CA SER A 178 -0.48 8.71 -6.49
C SER A 178 -0.47 9.50 -5.18
N THR A 179 -0.29 8.82 -4.05
CA THR A 179 -0.41 9.46 -2.72
C THR A 179 0.53 8.85 -1.71
N LEU A 180 1.08 9.70 -0.85
CA LEU A 180 1.64 9.27 0.43
C LEU A 180 0.48 9.11 1.42
N PHE A 181 0.53 8.09 2.27
CA PHE A 181 -0.61 7.65 3.07
C PHE A 181 -0.12 7.17 4.44
N PHE A 182 -0.50 7.89 5.48
CA PHE A 182 -0.20 7.51 6.85
C PHE A 182 -1.44 6.89 7.47
N LEU A 183 -1.30 5.72 8.11
CA LEU A 183 -2.38 5.01 8.78
C LEU A 183 -2.09 4.87 10.26
N HIS A 184 -3.14 5.01 11.06
CA HIS A 184 -3.13 4.73 12.48
C HIS A 184 -4.28 3.78 12.84
N HIS A 185 -3.93 2.65 13.44
CA HIS A 185 -4.85 1.66 13.99
C HIS A 185 -4.75 1.72 15.52
N PRO A 186 -5.66 2.43 16.21
CA PRO A 186 -5.60 2.59 17.66
C PRO A 186 -5.95 1.30 18.39
N VAL A 187 -5.33 1.06 19.55
CA VAL A 187 -5.71 -0.04 20.47
C VAL A 187 -7.13 0.14 20.96
N SER A 188 -7.45 1.36 21.40
CA SER A 188 -8.76 1.71 21.92
C SER A 188 -9.73 1.88 20.76
N ASP A 189 -10.82 1.13 20.79
CA ASP A 189 -11.86 1.24 19.78
C ASP A 189 -12.73 2.45 20.13
N ALA A 190 -12.41 3.61 19.55
CA ALA A 190 -13.09 4.87 19.84
C ALA A 190 -14.61 4.80 19.61
N LEU A 191 -15.08 3.81 18.82
CA LEU A 191 -16.46 3.64 18.40
C LEU A 191 -17.16 2.37 18.94
N GLN A 192 -16.56 1.65 19.90
CA GLN A 192 -17.10 0.47 20.64
C GLN A 192 -18.16 -0.38 19.91
N ASP A 193 -17.84 -1.65 19.62
CA ASP A 193 -18.71 -2.66 18.97
C ASP A 193 -19.20 -2.35 17.54
N LYS A 194 -19.12 -1.10 17.07
CA LYS A 194 -19.48 -0.71 15.70
C LYS A 194 -18.32 -0.78 14.71
N THR A 195 -17.10 -0.80 15.22
CA THR A 195 -15.87 -0.89 14.44
C THR A 195 -15.18 -2.22 14.70
N ALA A 196 -14.42 -2.67 13.71
CA ALA A 196 -13.58 -3.85 13.85
C ALA A 196 -12.12 -3.49 13.60
N ARG A 197 -11.26 -4.01 14.48
CA ARG A 197 -9.81 -3.82 14.38
C ARG A 197 -9.26 -4.50 13.14
N GLY A 198 -8.44 -3.75 12.40
CA GLY A 198 -7.78 -4.24 11.20
C GLY A 198 -8.29 -3.57 9.94
N HIS A 199 -8.01 -4.23 8.82
CA HIS A 199 -8.42 -3.81 7.49
C HIS A 199 -8.73 -5.05 6.67
N ASN A 200 -9.83 -5.01 5.92
CA ASN A 200 -10.42 -6.15 5.23
C ASN A 200 -9.47 -6.74 4.19
N ALA A 201 -9.76 -7.97 3.77
CA ALA A 201 -9.07 -8.57 2.65
C ALA A 201 -9.34 -7.77 1.36
N HIS A 202 -8.27 -7.30 0.74
CA HIS A 202 -8.32 -6.50 -0.48
C HIS A 202 -7.03 -6.62 -1.28
N THR A 203 -7.06 -6.06 -2.48
CA THR A 203 -5.86 -5.70 -3.24
C THR A 203 -5.79 -4.19 -3.41
N ASP A 204 -4.57 -3.68 -3.58
CA ASP A 204 -4.35 -2.25 -3.74
C ASP A 204 -4.73 -1.72 -5.12
N VAL A 205 -5.14 -0.45 -5.13
CA VAL A 205 -5.37 0.33 -6.34
C VAL A 205 -4.08 1.00 -6.78
N GLY A 206 -3.57 0.63 -7.95
CA GLY A 206 -2.36 1.21 -8.53
C GLY A 206 -1.44 0.17 -9.13
N SER A 207 -0.16 0.51 -9.26
CA SER A 207 0.86 -0.36 -9.85
C SER A 207 1.73 -1.02 -8.79
N PHE A 208 2.22 -0.21 -7.85
CA PHE A 208 2.95 -0.68 -6.68
C PHE A 208 2.56 0.13 -5.46
N THR A 209 2.65 -0.51 -4.30
CA THR A 209 2.70 0.20 -3.01
C THR A 209 4.01 -0.10 -2.32
N LEU A 210 4.60 0.93 -1.73
CA LEU A 210 5.73 0.85 -0.83
C LEU A 210 5.22 1.05 0.58
N LEU A 211 5.39 0.06 1.45
CA LEU A 211 4.86 0.07 2.81
C LEU A 211 5.99 -0.06 3.83
N PHE A 212 5.97 0.82 4.82
CA PHE A 212 6.70 0.64 6.07
C PHE A 212 5.72 0.44 7.22
N ASN A 213 5.98 -0.56 8.05
CA ASN A 213 5.28 -0.78 9.31
C ASN A 213 6.26 -1.32 10.36
N GLU A 214 6.09 -0.89 11.61
CA GLU A 214 6.91 -1.36 12.74
C GLU A 214 6.21 -2.45 13.54
N GLN A 215 4.88 -2.43 13.56
CA GLN A 215 4.06 -3.35 14.33
C GLN A 215 3.50 -4.48 13.43
N PRO A 216 3.34 -5.70 13.98
CA PRO A 216 2.79 -6.82 13.24
C PRO A 216 1.30 -6.66 12.95
N GLY A 217 0.76 -7.53 12.10
CA GLY A 217 -0.68 -7.63 11.82
C GLY A 217 -1.03 -7.64 10.33
N LEU A 218 -0.09 -7.30 9.44
CA LEU A 218 -0.27 -7.52 8.01
C LEU A 218 -0.27 -9.02 7.73
N GLN A 219 -1.29 -9.50 7.02
CA GLN A 219 -1.36 -10.85 6.47
C GLN A 219 -1.50 -10.80 4.96
N VAL A 220 -0.92 -11.79 4.30
CA VAL A 220 -0.98 -11.99 2.85
C VAL A 220 -1.44 -13.41 2.56
N VAL A 221 -2.03 -13.62 1.40
CA VAL A 221 -2.36 -14.98 0.96
C VAL A 221 -1.16 -15.63 0.30
N SER A 222 -0.78 -16.79 0.81
CA SER A 222 0.26 -17.63 0.22
C SER A 222 -0.21 -18.15 -1.13
N PRO A 223 0.55 -17.96 -2.22
CA PRO A 223 0.21 -18.55 -3.51
C PRO A 223 0.38 -20.08 -3.53
N THR A 224 1.05 -20.65 -2.52
CA THR A 224 1.34 -22.08 -2.44
C THR A 224 0.30 -22.83 -1.62
N THR A 225 -0.07 -22.29 -0.45
CA THR A 225 -1.03 -22.94 0.45
C THR A 225 -2.46 -22.41 0.28
N ASN A 226 -2.63 -21.25 -0.37
CA ASN A 226 -3.88 -20.48 -0.40
C ASN A 226 -4.39 -20.05 0.99
N ASP A 227 -3.51 -20.08 2.01
CA ASP A 227 -3.81 -19.65 3.37
C ASP A 227 -3.18 -18.29 3.71
N TRP A 228 -3.65 -17.70 4.81
CA TRP A 228 -3.21 -16.39 5.28
C TRP A 228 -1.96 -16.49 6.16
N GLU A 229 -0.86 -15.90 5.70
CA GLU A 229 0.43 -15.85 6.39
C GLU A 229 0.73 -14.44 6.90
N TYR A 230 1.32 -14.32 8.10
CA TYR A 230 1.74 -13.02 8.64
C TYR A 230 3.04 -12.53 8.01
N VAL A 231 3.08 -11.24 7.70
CA VAL A 231 4.28 -10.55 7.22
C VAL A 231 4.98 -9.87 8.40
N ALA A 232 6.20 -10.30 8.69
CA ALA A 232 6.98 -9.75 9.80
C ALA A 232 7.54 -8.36 9.47
N PRO A 233 7.38 -7.36 10.36
CA PRO A 233 8.10 -6.10 10.25
C PRO A 233 9.63 -6.34 10.18
N LYS A 234 10.30 -5.72 9.21
CA LYS A 234 11.76 -5.79 9.05
C LYS A 234 12.38 -4.39 9.04
N PRO A 235 13.15 -3.99 10.08
CA PRO A 235 13.81 -2.70 10.10
C PRO A 235 14.70 -2.47 8.87
N GLY A 236 14.64 -1.27 8.31
CA GLY A 236 15.39 -0.88 7.11
C GLY A 236 14.88 -1.48 5.79
N HIS A 237 13.80 -2.24 5.83
CA HIS A 237 13.17 -2.81 4.64
C HIS A 237 11.78 -2.22 4.44
N ALA A 238 11.46 -1.88 3.19
CA ALA A 238 10.07 -1.68 2.80
C ALA A 238 9.45 -3.03 2.44
N ILE A 239 8.14 -3.16 2.61
CA ILE A 239 7.34 -4.20 1.96
C ILE A 239 6.81 -3.59 0.67
N ILE A 240 7.00 -4.28 -0.45
CA ILE A 240 6.47 -3.88 -1.75
C ILE A 240 5.35 -4.83 -2.11
N ASN A 241 4.25 -4.26 -2.59
CA ASN A 241 3.15 -5.03 -3.16
C ASN A 241 2.80 -4.56 -4.57
N VAL A 242 2.66 -5.53 -5.46
CA VAL A 242 2.08 -5.34 -6.80
C VAL A 242 0.59 -5.06 -6.62
N ALA A 243 0.08 -4.08 -7.36
CA ALA A 243 -1.31 -3.65 -7.28
C ALA A 243 -2.06 -3.89 -8.61
N ASP A 244 -3.37 -3.65 -8.60
CA ASP A 244 -4.29 -4.10 -9.65
C ASP A 244 -3.93 -3.58 -11.05
N THR A 245 -3.55 -2.30 -11.18
CA THR A 245 -3.20 -1.68 -12.47
C THR A 245 -2.02 -2.39 -13.12
N LEU A 246 -0.96 -2.69 -12.36
CA LEU A 246 0.21 -3.39 -12.90
C LEU A 246 -0.12 -4.84 -13.25
N ARG A 247 -0.98 -5.51 -12.46
CA ARG A 247 -1.53 -6.83 -12.83
C ARG A 247 -2.27 -6.76 -14.17
N PHE A 248 -3.17 -5.79 -14.36
CA PHE A 248 -3.95 -5.68 -15.59
C PHE A 248 -3.09 -5.32 -16.81
N MET A 249 -2.19 -4.34 -16.66
CA MET A 249 -1.30 -3.90 -17.73
C MET A 249 -0.31 -4.99 -18.17
N SER A 250 0.14 -5.83 -17.24
CA SER A 250 0.97 -7.01 -17.55
C SER A 250 0.16 -8.18 -18.12
N LYS A 251 -1.10 -7.97 -18.53
CA LYS A 251 -2.02 -9.00 -19.03
C LYS A 251 -2.18 -10.16 -18.02
N ARG A 252 -2.26 -9.81 -16.73
CA ARG A 252 -2.37 -10.72 -15.58
C ARG A 252 -1.16 -11.64 -15.38
N ARG A 253 0.00 -11.28 -15.93
CA ARG A 253 1.28 -11.96 -15.65
C ARG A 253 1.72 -11.76 -14.19
N PHE A 254 1.56 -10.56 -13.66
CA PHE A 254 1.88 -10.26 -12.26
C PHE A 254 0.66 -10.41 -11.36
N ARG A 255 0.88 -10.90 -10.14
CA ARG A 255 -0.19 -11.09 -9.16
C ARG A 255 -0.38 -9.82 -8.35
N SER A 256 -1.63 -9.36 -8.27
CA SER A 256 -1.99 -8.29 -7.35
C SER A 256 -2.05 -8.88 -5.95
N ALA A 257 -1.46 -8.17 -5.01
CA ALA A 257 -1.11 -8.75 -3.73
C ALA A 257 -2.33 -8.72 -2.78
N MET A 258 -3.00 -9.88 -2.61
CA MET A 258 -4.17 -9.97 -1.73
C MET A 258 -3.72 -10.01 -0.27
N HIS A 259 -4.16 -9.02 0.50
CA HIS A 259 -3.72 -8.81 1.86
C HIS A 259 -4.83 -8.27 2.76
N ARG A 260 -4.63 -8.41 4.07
CA ARG A 260 -5.51 -7.87 5.11
C ARG A 260 -4.68 -7.46 6.32
N VAL A 261 -5.27 -6.71 7.24
CA VAL A 261 -4.66 -6.41 8.54
C VAL A 261 -5.55 -7.01 9.61
N LEU A 262 -4.99 -7.87 10.46
CA LEU A 262 -5.65 -8.41 11.65
C LEU A 262 -4.73 -8.29 12.87
N PRO A 263 -5.27 -8.18 14.10
CA PRO A 263 -4.47 -8.25 15.32
C PRO A 263 -3.64 -9.54 15.38
N HIS A 264 -2.32 -9.42 15.53
CA HIS A 264 -1.43 -10.58 15.65
C HIS A 264 -1.78 -11.39 16.91
N GLY A 265 -2.05 -12.69 16.76
CA GLY A 265 -2.46 -13.56 17.86
C GLY A 265 -3.74 -13.10 18.58
N ASN A 266 -4.66 -12.43 17.86
CA ASN A 266 -5.89 -11.85 18.40
C ASN A 266 -5.69 -10.81 19.52
N LYS A 267 -4.49 -10.27 19.67
CA LYS A 267 -4.16 -9.23 20.67
C LYS A 267 -3.56 -8.02 19.97
N MET A 268 -4.23 -6.88 20.05
CA MET A 268 -3.65 -5.59 19.71
C MET A 268 -3.35 -4.88 21.02
N SER A 269 -2.14 -5.08 21.55
CA SER A 269 -1.70 -4.50 22.83
C SER A 269 -1.11 -3.10 22.69
N GLN A 270 -0.87 -2.65 21.46
CA GLN A 270 -0.30 -1.34 21.13
C GLN A 270 -0.84 -0.83 19.79
N ASP A 271 -0.78 0.49 19.59
CA ASP A 271 -1.22 1.12 18.35
C ASP A 271 -0.33 0.63 17.20
N ARG A 272 -0.92 0.48 16.02
CA ARG A 272 -0.19 0.13 14.80
C ARG A 272 -0.17 1.33 13.86
N TYR A 273 1.04 1.74 13.49
CA TYR A 273 1.29 2.79 12.53
C TYR A 273 1.90 2.20 11.26
N SER A 274 1.43 2.67 10.12
CA SER A 274 2.03 2.32 8.84
C SER A 274 2.08 3.52 7.92
N THR A 275 3.14 3.58 7.12
CA THR A 275 3.35 4.62 6.12
C THR A 275 3.44 3.93 4.76
N ALA A 276 2.53 4.28 3.86
CA ALA A 276 2.46 3.73 2.52
C ALA A 276 2.65 4.83 1.48
N TYR A 277 3.29 4.49 0.37
CA TYR A 277 3.26 5.29 -0.84
C TYR A 277 2.66 4.47 -1.97
N PHE A 278 1.51 4.90 -2.48
CA PHE A 278 0.81 4.26 -3.59
C PHE A 278 1.26 4.90 -4.89
N LEU A 279 1.98 4.15 -5.73
CA LEU A 279 2.27 4.54 -7.10
C LEU A 279 1.12 4.11 -8.00
N ARG A 280 0.47 5.10 -8.64
CA ARG A 280 -0.65 4.89 -9.55
C ARG A 280 -0.30 5.44 -10.92
N ALA A 281 -0.78 4.77 -11.97
CA ALA A 281 -0.64 5.23 -13.34
C ALA A 281 -1.33 6.59 -13.54
N GLY A 282 -0.99 7.30 -14.63
CA GLY A 282 -1.71 8.51 -15.03
C GLY A 282 -3.21 8.24 -15.16
N ASP A 283 -4.04 9.19 -14.74
CA ASP A 283 -5.49 9.01 -14.59
C ASP A 283 -6.16 8.52 -15.88
N SER A 284 -5.67 8.95 -17.04
CA SER A 284 -6.17 8.58 -18.38
C SER A 284 -5.62 7.26 -18.94
N VAL A 285 -4.72 6.57 -18.24
CA VAL A 285 -4.15 5.29 -18.72
C VAL A 285 -5.24 4.23 -18.74
N VAL A 286 -5.40 3.55 -19.89
CA VAL A 286 -6.43 2.53 -20.11
C VAL A 286 -5.83 1.13 -20.03
N PHE A 287 -6.53 0.21 -19.36
CA PHE A 287 -6.22 -1.22 -19.32
C PHE A 287 -7.50 -2.07 -19.30
N GLN A 288 -7.35 -3.38 -19.48
CA GLN A 288 -8.46 -4.33 -19.37
C GLN A 288 -8.66 -4.73 -17.90
N GLY A 289 -9.81 -4.36 -17.33
CA GLY A 289 -10.13 -4.61 -15.93
C GLY A 289 -10.47 -6.08 -15.61
N ILE A 290 -11.09 -6.29 -14.45
CA ILE A 290 -11.43 -7.64 -13.93
C ILE A 290 -12.30 -8.47 -14.87
N ASN A 291 -13.24 -7.85 -15.59
CA ASN A 291 -14.18 -8.54 -16.48
C ASN A 291 -13.82 -8.32 -17.97
N GLY A 292 -12.59 -7.88 -18.27
CA GLY A 292 -12.15 -7.61 -19.63
C GLY A 292 -12.77 -6.35 -20.25
N GLN A 293 -13.36 -5.47 -19.44
CA GLN A 293 -13.80 -4.15 -19.87
C GLN A 293 -12.60 -3.20 -19.93
N SER A 294 -12.60 -2.31 -20.92
CA SER A 294 -11.64 -1.21 -20.97
C SER A 294 -12.01 -0.18 -19.90
N VAL A 295 -11.05 0.17 -19.05
CA VAL A 295 -11.25 1.10 -17.93
C VAL A 295 -10.00 1.96 -17.77
N THR A 296 -10.18 3.23 -17.42
CA THR A 296 -9.08 4.13 -17.07
C THR A 296 -8.57 3.86 -15.64
N ALA A 297 -7.35 4.30 -15.34
CA ALA A 297 -6.80 4.23 -14.00
C ALA A 297 -7.66 5.00 -12.98
N GLU A 298 -8.22 6.14 -13.37
CA GLU A 298 -9.13 6.92 -12.53
C GLU A 298 -10.46 6.21 -12.29
N GLU A 299 -11.11 5.69 -13.32
CA GLU A 299 -12.37 4.94 -13.16
C GLU A 299 -12.19 3.71 -12.27
N TRP A 300 -11.07 2.98 -12.43
CA TRP A 300 -10.75 1.85 -11.56
C TRP A 300 -10.56 2.30 -10.11
N PHE A 301 -9.85 3.41 -9.90
CA PHE A 301 -9.66 3.99 -8.58
C PHE A 301 -10.99 4.36 -7.91
N LEU A 302 -11.87 5.07 -8.62
CA LEU A 302 -13.17 5.48 -8.10
C LEU A 302 -14.05 4.26 -7.78
N SER A 303 -14.07 3.26 -8.67
CA SER A 303 -14.81 2.01 -8.44
C SER A 303 -14.33 1.25 -7.20
N LYS A 304 -13.01 1.17 -7.00
CA LYS A 304 -12.42 0.52 -5.82
C LYS A 304 -12.78 1.22 -4.52
N TYR A 305 -12.71 2.55 -4.48
CA TYR A 305 -13.07 3.29 -3.27
C TYR A 305 -14.58 3.25 -2.99
N GLN A 306 -15.42 3.25 -4.02
CA GLN A 306 -16.84 2.96 -3.86
C GLN A 306 -17.06 1.57 -3.27
N SER A 307 -16.33 0.56 -3.77
CA SER A 307 -16.38 -0.81 -3.22
C SER A 307 -15.98 -0.86 -1.75
N PHE A 308 -14.93 -0.15 -1.32
CA PHE A 308 -14.50 -0.13 0.08
C PHE A 308 -15.54 0.47 1.05
N ASN A 309 -16.45 1.31 0.54
CA ASN A 309 -17.52 1.90 1.34
C ASN A 309 -18.77 0.99 1.47
N LYS A 310 -18.90 -0.01 0.58
CA LYS A 310 -19.95 -1.04 0.63
C LYS A 310 -19.76 -1.98 1.82
N THR A 311 -20.81 -2.70 2.20
CA THR A 311 -20.73 -3.77 3.20
C THR A 311 -19.81 -4.91 2.75
N LEU A 312 -19.31 -5.72 3.69
CA LEU A 312 -18.50 -6.90 3.35
C LEU A 312 -19.25 -7.87 2.45
N GLN A 313 -20.54 -8.12 2.73
CA GLN A 313 -21.39 -8.95 1.89
C GLN A 313 -21.45 -8.45 0.44
N GLU A 314 -21.61 -7.15 0.22
CA GLU A 314 -21.66 -6.57 -1.14
C GLU A 314 -20.30 -6.67 -1.85
N GLN A 315 -19.19 -6.46 -1.14
CA GLN A 315 -17.84 -6.58 -1.72
C GLN A 315 -17.54 -8.00 -2.23
N ARG A 316 -18.10 -9.03 -1.59
CA ARG A 316 -17.97 -10.43 -2.04
C ARG A 316 -18.70 -10.72 -3.35
N LEU A 317 -19.65 -9.87 -3.75
CA LEU A 317 -20.47 -10.10 -4.94
C LEU A 317 -19.84 -9.53 -6.23
N ASP A 318 -19.02 -8.48 -6.13
CA ASP A 318 -18.46 -7.79 -7.30
C ASP A 318 -16.96 -8.02 -7.54
N SER A 319 -16.26 -8.58 -6.55
CA SER A 319 -14.81 -8.83 -6.59
C SER A 319 -13.95 -7.59 -6.81
N VAL A 320 -14.51 -6.39 -6.68
CA VAL A 320 -13.80 -5.13 -6.95
C VAL A 320 -12.77 -4.91 -5.85
N ALA A 321 -13.15 -5.05 -4.57
CA ALA A 321 -12.24 -4.90 -3.42
C ALA A 321 -10.95 -5.73 -3.53
N THR A 322 -11.01 -6.91 -4.15
CA THR A 322 -9.89 -7.86 -4.32
C THR A 322 -9.31 -7.90 -5.73
N GLY A 323 -9.80 -7.09 -6.67
CA GLY A 323 -9.32 -7.08 -8.05
C GLY A 323 -9.47 -8.44 -8.77
N GLY A 324 -10.39 -9.29 -8.30
CA GLY A 324 -10.60 -10.66 -8.78
C GLY A 324 -9.58 -11.70 -8.29
N MET A 325 -8.64 -11.34 -7.40
CA MET A 325 -7.62 -12.28 -6.93
C MET A 325 -8.17 -13.43 -6.09
N GLU A 326 -9.30 -13.24 -5.42
CA GLU A 326 -10.00 -14.29 -4.67
C GLU A 326 -10.40 -15.47 -5.57
N ARG A 327 -10.78 -15.17 -6.83
CA ARG A 327 -11.12 -16.18 -7.85
C ARG A 327 -9.86 -16.90 -8.35
N ASP A 328 -8.79 -16.15 -8.59
CA ASP A 328 -7.51 -16.71 -9.06
C ASP A 328 -6.82 -17.57 -7.99
N LEU A 329 -6.98 -17.23 -6.71
CA LEU A 329 -6.38 -17.94 -5.57
C LEU A 329 -7.31 -19.01 -4.96
N GLY A 330 -8.60 -19.02 -5.31
CA GLY A 330 -9.58 -19.92 -4.72
C GLY A 330 -9.82 -19.68 -3.22
N VAL A 331 -9.64 -18.45 -2.75
CA VAL A 331 -9.77 -18.07 -1.33
C VAL A 331 -11.10 -17.35 -1.11
N ALA A 332 -11.83 -17.72 -0.06
CA ALA A 332 -13.01 -16.99 0.36
C ALA A 332 -12.62 -15.67 1.06
N ILE A 333 -13.28 -14.59 0.67
CA ILE A 333 -13.17 -13.25 1.28
C ILE A 333 -14.17 -13.07 2.40
#